data_AF-E4Y330-F1
#
_entry.id   AF-E4Y330-F1
#
_cell.length_a   1.000
_cell.length_b   1.000
_cell.length_c   1.000
_cell.angle_alpha   90.00
_cell.angle_beta   90.00
_cell.angle_gamma   90.00
#
_symmetry.space_group_name_H-M   'P 1'
#
loop_
_entity.id
_entity.type
_entity.pdbx_description
1 polymer ?
#
loop_
_entity_poly.entity_id
_entity_poly.type
_entity_poly.pdbx_seq_one_letter_code
_entity_poly.pdbx_strand_id
1 'polypeptide(L)' 'MSRIVSTAEAEKFAKSKKLDYLEASAKENEGVHEIFYHLTKIALKKKPNPKEQKDEVDLNEKKKKKNGKKCC' A
#
# COMPACT_ATOMS: atom_id res chain seq x y z
N MET A 1 -0.85 31.99 -13.68
CA MET A 1 0.33 31.12 -13.41
C MET A 1 0.19 29.86 -14.25
N SER A 2 1.18 29.55 -15.08
CA SER A 2 1.20 28.29 -15.84
C SER A 2 1.46 27.12 -14.88
N ARG A 3 0.73 26.02 -15.03
CA ARG A 3 0.89 24.79 -14.22
C ARG A 3 1.84 23.77 -14.88
N ILE A 4 2.50 24.16 -15.97
CA ILE A 4 3.36 23.28 -16.76
C ILE A 4 4.72 23.18 -16.06
N VAL A 5 5.20 21.95 -15.89
CA VAL A 5 6.53 21.64 -15.37
C VAL A 5 7.30 20.92 -16.48
N SER A 6 8.57 21.24 -16.66
CA SER A 6 9.41 20.53 -17.64
C SER A 6 9.84 19.17 -17.11
N THR A 7 9.96 18.18 -17.98
CA THR A 7 10.45 16.83 -17.63
C THR A 7 11.81 16.90 -16.93
N ALA A 8 12.74 17.72 -17.41
CA ALA A 8 14.07 17.88 -16.82
C ALA A 8 14.02 18.42 -15.38
N GLU A 9 13.13 19.37 -15.10
CA GLU A 9 12.94 19.92 -13.75
C GLU A 9 12.32 18.88 -12.82
N ALA A 10 11.28 18.18 -13.28
CA ALA A 10 10.60 17.16 -12.50
C ALA A 10 11.52 15.97 -12.18
N GLU A 11 12.33 15.51 -13.15
CA GLU A 11 13.35 14.50 -12.92
C GLU A 11 14.41 14.94 -11.91
N LYS A 12 14.92 16.17 -12.04
CA LYS A 12 15.91 16.73 -11.12
C LYS A 12 15.35 16.79 -9.69
N PHE A 13 14.07 17.17 -9.56
CA PHE A 13 13.37 17.18 -8.29
C PHE A 13 13.25 15.78 -7.70
N ALA A 14 12.77 14.80 -8.48
CA ALA A 14 12.65 13.40 -8.04
C ALA A 14 14.00 12.84 -7.56
N LYS A 15 15.07 13.05 -8.34
CA LYS A 15 16.45 12.69 -7.97
C LYS A 15 16.87 13.31 -6.64
N SER A 16 16.60 14.60 -6.43
CA SER A 16 16.93 15.30 -5.17
C SER A 16 16.20 14.72 -3.94
N LYS A 17 15.02 14.13 -4.14
CA LYS A 17 14.20 13.53 -3.09
C LYS A 17 14.37 12.01 -2.96
N LYS A 18 15.25 11.41 -3.78
CA LYS A 18 15.42 9.95 -3.88
C LYS A 18 14.09 9.24 -4.20
N LEU A 19 13.29 9.85 -5.07
CA LEU A 19 12.04 9.30 -5.58
C LEU A 19 12.25 8.84 -7.03
N ASP A 20 11.49 7.82 -7.43
CA ASP A 20 11.38 7.44 -8.83
C ASP A 20 10.48 8.44 -9.58
N TYR A 21 10.85 8.76 -10.82
CA TYR A 21 10.09 9.64 -11.70
C TYR A 21 9.31 8.83 -12.74
N LEU A 22 8.02 9.11 -12.88
CA LEU A 22 7.12 8.47 -13.84
C LEU A 22 6.16 9.54 -14.39
N GLU A 23 6.01 9.60 -15.71
CA GLU A 23 5.01 10.45 -16.38
C GLU A 23 3.80 9.61 -16.78
N ALA A 24 2.61 10.18 -16.65
CA ALA A 24 1.38 9.54 -17.08
C ALA A 24 0.31 10.57 -17.48
N SER A 25 -0.56 10.18 -18.41
CA SER A 25 -1.75 10.92 -18.81
C SER A 25 -2.97 10.03 -18.66
N ALA A 26 -3.82 10.30 -17.68
CA ALA A 26 -5.08 9.58 -17.50
C ALA A 26 -6.05 9.83 -18.68
N LYS A 27 -5.94 10.97 -19.35
CA LYS A 27 -6.79 11.32 -20.50
C LYS A 27 -6.45 10.46 -21.72
N GLU A 28 -5.16 10.27 -21.99
CA GLU A 28 -4.66 9.47 -23.12
C GLU A 28 -4.41 8.00 -22.74
N ASN A 29 -4.60 7.65 -21.46
CA ASN A 29 -4.33 6.34 -20.88
C ASN A 29 -2.87 5.87 -21.05
N GLU A 30 -1.92 6.81 -20.97
CA GLU A 30 -0.48 6.56 -21.10
C GLU A 30 0.19 6.58 -19.72
N GLY A 31 1.12 5.66 -19.45
CA GLY A 31 1.92 5.64 -18.21
C GLY A 31 1.18 5.17 -16.95
N VAL A 32 -0.15 5.01 -17.02
CA VAL A 32 -0.99 4.65 -15.86
C VAL A 32 -0.64 3.25 -15.36
N HIS A 33 -0.55 2.26 -16.26
CA HIS A 33 -0.25 0.88 -15.90
C HIS A 33 1.18 0.74 -15.34
N GLU A 34 2.13 1.48 -15.92
CA GLU A 34 3.53 1.51 -15.53
C GLU A 34 3.71 1.99 -14.10
N ILE A 35 2.94 3.00 -13.67
CA ILE A 35 2.93 3.48 -12.27
C ILE A 35 2.55 2.36 -11.32
N PHE A 36 1.42 1.70 -11.54
CA PHE A 36 0.97 0.62 -10.64
C PHE A 36 1.90 -0.59 -10.69
N TYR A 37 2.41 -0.94 -11.86
CA TYR A 37 3.36 -2.02 -12.01
C TYR A 37 4.69 -1.75 -11.29
N HIS A 38 5.19 -0.51 -11.34
CA HIS A 38 6.39 -0.11 -10.61
C HIS A 38 6.17 -0.15 -9.08
N LEU A 39 5.03 0.37 -8.62
CA LEU A 39 4.67 0.33 -7.20
C LEU A 39 4.55 -1.10 -6.66
N THR A 40 3.90 -2.00 -7.40
CA THR A 40 3.76 -3.41 -7.00
C THR A 40 5.11 -4.13 -6.94
N LYS A 41 6.03 -3.86 -7.89
CA LYS A 41 7.41 -4.34 -7.83
C LYS A 41 8.14 -3.88 -6.58
N ILE A 42 8.00 -2.61 -6.19
CA ILE A 42 8.61 -2.08 -4.96
C ILE A 42 8.02 -2.80 -3.74
N ALA A 43 6.70 -2.98 -3.68
CA ALA A 43 6.03 -3.65 -2.58
C ALA A 43 6.47 -5.13 -2.44
N LEU A 44 6.61 -5.84 -3.56
CA LEU A 44 7.11 -7.22 -3.59
C LEU A 44 8.55 -7.33 -3.07
N LYS A 45 9.44 -6.44 -3.53
CA LYS A 45 10.84 -6.41 -3.05
C LYS A 45 10.95 -6.09 -1.56
N LYS A 46 10.01 -5.32 -1.02
CA LYS A 46 9.99 -4.92 0.39
C LYS A 46 9.45 -5.99 1.34
N LYS A 47 8.87 -7.10 0.86
CA LYS A 47 8.41 -8.18 1.75
C LYS A 47 9.63 -8.79 2.47
N PRO A 48 9.80 -8.54 3.79
CA PRO A 48 10.69 -9.33 4.60
C PRO A 48 10.06 -10.73 4.74
N ASN A 49 10.88 -11.73 5.06
CA ASN A 49 10.51 -13.13 5.28
C ASN A 49 9.05 -13.37 5.73
N PRO A 50 8.40 -14.43 5.23
CA PRO A 50 7.02 -14.78 5.59
C PRO A 50 6.95 -15.15 7.07
N LYS A 51 6.84 -14.14 7.95
CA LYS A 51 6.02 -14.29 9.14
C LYS A 51 4.62 -13.97 8.67
N GLU A 52 3.94 -15.04 8.30
CA GLU A 52 2.50 -15.16 8.14
C GLU A 52 1.79 -14.11 9.00
N GLN A 53 0.98 -13.25 8.37
CA GLN A 53 -0.10 -12.61 9.10
C GLN A 53 -0.98 -13.76 9.59
N LYS A 54 -0.76 -14.18 10.84
CA LYS A 54 -1.71 -14.98 11.58
C LYS A 54 -2.91 -14.09 11.90
N ASP A 55 -3.71 -13.81 10.88
CA ASP A 55 -5.12 -13.48 11.09
C ASP A 55 -5.85 -14.80 11.38
N GLU A 56 -5.41 -15.49 12.44
CA GLU A 56 -6.13 -16.63 12.99
C GLU A 56 -7.31 -16.05 13.77
N VAL A 57 -8.44 -15.87 13.08
CA VAL A 57 -9.70 -15.61 13.76
C VAL A 57 -10.10 -16.92 14.42
N ASP A 58 -9.88 -17.03 15.73
CA ASP A 58 -10.28 -18.20 16.50
C ASP A 58 -11.81 -18.27 16.56
N LEU A 59 -12.41 -19.05 15.65
CA LEU A 59 -13.84 -19.34 15.59
C LEU A 59 -14.34 -20.17 16.79
N ASN A 60 -13.43 -20.51 17.71
CA ASN A 60 -13.67 -21.37 18.87
C ASN A 60 -13.68 -20.57 20.18
N GLU A 61 -14.24 -19.36 20.18
CA GLU A 61 -14.75 -18.73 21.42
C GLU A 61 -15.84 -19.62 22.01
N LYS A 62 -15.41 -20.64 22.76
CA LYS A 62 -16.23 -21.47 23.61
C LYS A 62 -16.98 -20.53 24.54
N LYS A 63 -18.28 -20.38 24.29
CA LYS A 63 -19.31 -19.82 25.17
C LYS A 63 -18.88 -19.97 26.64
N LYS A 64 -18.32 -18.91 27.23
CA LYS A 64 -18.19 -18.83 28.69
C LYS A 64 -19.62 -18.77 29.23
N LYS A 65 -20.09 -19.91 29.73
CA LYS A 65 -21.35 -20.03 30.47
C LYS A 65 -21.40 -18.88 31.48
N LYS A 66 -22.44 -18.05 31.39
CA LYS A 66 -22.79 -17.07 32.43
C LYS A 66 -22.90 -17.87 33.73
N ASN A 67 -21.97 -17.68 34.66
CA ASN A 67 -22.09 -18.25 36.00
C ASN A 67 -23.40 -17.73 36.59
N GLY A 68 -24.30 -18.66 36.89
CA GLY A 68 -25.58 -18.37 37.53
C GLY A 68 -25.32 -17.65 38.85
N LYS A 69 -26.00 -16.51 39.00
CA LYS A 69 -26.16 -15.78 40.26
C LYS A 69 -26.69 -16.79 41.30
N LYS A 70 -25.91 -17.11 42.35
CA LYS A 70 -26.50 -17.74 43.54
C LYS A 70 -27.48 -16.73 44.13
N CYS A 71 -28.75 -17.11 44.15
CA CYS A 71 -29.81 -16.43 44.87
C CYS A 71 -30.07 -17.26 46.13
N CYS A 72 -30.05 -16.58 47.27
CA CYS A 72 -30.12 -17.09 48.65
C CYS A 72 -28.86 -17.82 49.13
#